data_AF-A0A2V9BV04-F1
#
_entry.id   AF-A0A2V9BV04-F1
#
_cell.length_a   1.000
_cell.length_b   1.000
_cell.length_c   1.000
_cell.angle_alpha   90.00
_cell.angle_beta   90.00
_cell.angle_gamma   90.00
#
_symmetry.space_group_name_H-M   'P 1'
#
loop_
_entity.id
_entity.type
_entity.pdbx_description
1 polymer ?
#
loop_
_entity_poly.entity_id
_entity_poly.type
_entity_poly.pdbx_seq_one_letter_code
_entity_poly.pdbx_strand_id
1 'polypeptide(L)'
;FPATWTITYYLPSVILIPFGLWVIYDGIKYETIFGRIILPGVGTAIASIGAALIVFPAVNEYIQGPFWLLSKIFFFLFFYVWARGTLPRFRYDQLMNIGWKLLLPVSIANVIVTAGFVLFRSNR
;
A
#
# COMPACT_ATOMS: atom_id res chain seq x y z
N PHE A 1 1.63 -19.77 -13.52
CA PHE A 1 0.51 -20.27 -12.71
C PHE A 1 -0.71 -19.43 -13.03
N PRO A 2 -1.88 -20.01 -13.32
CA PRO A 2 -3.08 -19.23 -13.54
C PRO A 2 -3.37 -18.42 -12.27
N ALA A 3 -3.35 -17.08 -12.38
CA ALA A 3 -3.45 -16.17 -11.24
C ALA A 3 -4.81 -16.27 -10.53
N THR A 4 -5.81 -16.83 -11.20
CA THR A 4 -7.22 -16.96 -10.78
C THR A 4 -7.43 -17.64 -9.42
N TRP A 5 -6.51 -18.49 -8.95
CA TRP A 5 -6.67 -19.21 -7.68
C TRP A 5 -5.94 -18.57 -6.49
N THR A 6 -5.28 -17.43 -6.71
CA THR A 6 -4.60 -16.71 -5.61
C THR A 6 -5.56 -15.72 -4.97
N ILE A 7 -5.62 -15.67 -3.64
CA ILE A 7 -6.38 -14.65 -2.88
C ILE A 7 -5.99 -13.23 -3.37
N THR A 8 -4.74 -13.08 -3.81
CA THR A 8 -4.17 -11.89 -4.42
C THR A 8 -4.91 -11.40 -5.67
N TYR A 9 -5.53 -12.31 -6.41
CA TYR A 9 -6.28 -12.00 -7.62
C TYR A 9 -7.57 -11.24 -7.32
N TYR A 10 -8.26 -11.59 -6.24
CA TYR A 10 -9.52 -10.95 -5.85
C TYR A 10 -9.34 -9.77 -4.87
N LEU A 11 -8.10 -9.44 -4.48
CA LEU A 11 -7.84 -8.34 -3.54
C LEU A 11 -8.41 -6.98 -4.00
N PRO A 12 -8.30 -6.57 -5.29
CA PRO A 12 -8.91 -5.33 -5.75
C PRO A 12 -10.44 -5.29 -5.57
N SER A 13 -11.14 -6.38 -5.88
CA SER A 13 -12.61 -6.45 -5.74
C SER A 13 -13.05 -6.58 -4.28
N VAL A 14 -12.32 -7.35 -3.47
CA VAL A 14 -12.56 -7.49 -2.03
C VAL A 14 -12.35 -6.18 -1.27
N ILE A 15 -11.52 -5.25 -1.76
CA ILE A 15 -11.33 -3.93 -1.16
C ILE A 15 -12.37 -2.92 -1.67
N LEU A 16 -12.61 -2.89 -2.98
CA LEU A 16 -13.48 -1.88 -3.60
C LEU A 16 -14.96 -2.06 -3.25
N ILE A 17 -15.46 -3.29 -3.12
CA ILE A 17 -16.87 -3.56 -2.79
C ILE A 17 -17.24 -3.06 -1.37
N PRO A 18 -16.56 -3.48 -0.28
CA PRO A 18 -16.89 -2.98 1.05
C PRO A 18 -16.59 -1.49 1.18
N PHE A 19 -15.57 -0.96 0.50
CA PHE A 19 -15.32 0.48 0.47
C PHE A 19 -16.47 1.25 -0.20
N GLY A 20 -16.97 0.77 -1.35
CA GLY A 20 -18.14 1.34 -2.02
C GLY A 20 -19.40 1.29 -1.15
N LEU A 21 -19.65 0.18 -0.45
CA LEU A 21 -20.77 0.06 0.49
C LEU A 21 -20.65 1.01 1.69
N TRP A 22 -19.44 1.18 2.23
CA TRP A 22 -19.19 2.13 3.32
C TRP A 22 -19.43 3.58 2.89
N VAL A 23 -18.98 3.95 1.68
CA VAL A 23 -19.23 5.28 1.09
C VAL A 23 -20.73 5.54 0.89
N ILE A 24 -21.51 4.52 0.52
CA ILE A 24 -22.98 4.63 0.44
C ILE A 24 -23.56 4.87 1.84
N TYR A 25 -23.12 4.12 2.85
CA TYR A 25 -23.60 4.25 4.22
C TYR A 25 -23.34 5.64 4.81
N ASP A 26 -22.12 6.15 4.65
CA ASP A 26 -21.76 7.49 5.11
C ASP A 26 -22.49 8.57 4.30
N GLY A 27 -22.61 8.40 2.98
CA GLY A 27 -23.29 9.34 2.10
C GLY A 27 -24.77 9.58 2.47
N ILE A 28 -25.48 8.56 2.95
CA ILE A 28 -26.88 8.69 3.39
C ILE A 28 -27.01 9.58 4.63
N LYS A 29 -25.99 9.61 5.49
CA LYS A 29 -25.97 10.37 6.74
C LYS A 29 -25.50 11.83 6.59
N TYR A 30 -25.10 12.26 5.39
CA TYR A 30 -24.57 13.60 5.17
C TYR A 30 -25.67 14.69 5.25
N GLU A 31 -25.37 15.76 5.99
CA GLU A 31 -26.30 16.88 6.24
C GLU A 31 -26.56 17.73 4.99
N THR A 32 -25.54 17.90 4.12
CA THR A 32 -25.67 18.70 2.89
C THR A 32 -26.35 17.90 1.78
N ILE A 33 -27.34 18.51 1.11
CA ILE A 33 -28.09 17.90 -0.01
C ILE A 33 -27.16 17.39 -1.13
N PHE A 34 -26.13 18.17 -1.48
CA PHE A 34 -25.12 17.76 -2.46
C PHE A 34 -24.34 16.52 -2.02
N GLY A 35 -23.92 16.46 -0.75
CA GLY A 35 -23.23 15.30 -0.17
C GLY A 35 -24.10 14.05 -0.20
N ARG A 36 -25.39 14.20 0.11
CA ARG A 36 -26.36 13.09 0.18
C ARG A 36 -26.67 12.43 -1.17
N ILE A 37 -26.43 13.13 -2.29
CA ILE A 37 -26.65 12.59 -3.63
C ILE A 37 -25.34 12.10 -4.24
N ILE A 38 -24.27 12.89 -4.13
CA ILE A 38 -22.99 12.60 -4.76
C ILE A 38 -22.30 11.42 -4.09
N LEU A 39 -22.26 11.36 -2.75
CA LEU A 39 -21.52 10.32 -2.04
C LEU A 39 -22.11 8.92 -2.30
N PRO A 40 -23.43 8.69 -2.20
CA PRO A 40 -24.01 7.40 -2.57
C PRO A 40 -23.87 7.09 -4.07
N GLY A 41 -23.96 8.09 -4.95
CA GLY A 41 -23.76 7.90 -6.40
C GLY A 41 -22.34 7.47 -6.77
N VAL A 42 -21.34 8.00 -6.07
CA VAL A 42 -19.94 7.57 -6.21
C VAL A 42 -19.75 6.17 -5.62
N GLY A 43 -20.35 5.89 -4.46
CA GLY A 43 -20.26 4.58 -3.81
C GLY A 43 -20.87 3.44 -4.64
N THR A 44 -22.01 3.68 -5.32
CA THR A 44 -22.62 2.68 -6.22
C THR A 44 -21.77 2.44 -7.47
N ALA A 45 -21.12 3.47 -8.02
CA ALA A 45 -20.18 3.34 -9.12
C ALA A 45 -18.93 2.52 -8.72
N ILE A 46 -18.40 2.76 -7.52
CA ILE A 46 -17.24 2.00 -7.02
C ILE A 46 -17.61 0.53 -6.76
N ALA A 47 -18.78 0.27 -6.19
CA ALA A 47 -19.26 -1.08 -5.94
C ALA A 47 -19.56 -1.85 -7.23
N SER A 48 -20.11 -1.19 -8.26
CA SER A 48 -20.37 -1.82 -9.56
C SER A 48 -19.09 -2.12 -10.33
N ILE A 49 -18.07 -1.26 -10.24
CA ILE A 49 -16.73 -1.52 -10.77
C ILE A 49 -16.10 -2.71 -10.03
N GLY A 50 -16.17 -2.75 -8.70
CA GLY A 50 -15.69 -3.87 -7.90
C GLY A 50 -16.35 -5.21 -8.27
N ALA A 51 -17.65 -5.21 -8.56
CA ALA A 51 -18.39 -6.37 -9.02
C ALA A 51 -18.03 -6.75 -10.47
N ALA A 52 -17.85 -5.79 -11.38
CA ALA A 52 -17.46 -6.03 -12.76
C ALA A 52 -16.08 -6.70 -12.87
N LEU A 53 -15.16 -6.36 -11.96
CA LEU A 53 -13.83 -7.00 -11.88
C LEU A 53 -13.88 -8.48 -11.46
N ILE A 54 -14.96 -8.93 -10.81
CA ILE A 54 -15.19 -10.36 -10.50
C ILE A 54 -15.73 -11.09 -11.74
N VAL A 55 -16.57 -10.44 -12.53
CA VAL A 55 -17.26 -11.04 -13.69
C VAL A 55 -16.34 -11.16 -14.91
N PHE A 56 -15.41 -10.21 -15.11
CA PHE A 56 -14.52 -10.17 -16.27
C PHE A 56 -13.05 -10.49 -15.88
N PRO A 57 -12.61 -11.76 -16.00
CA PRO A 57 -11.28 -12.16 -15.54
C PRO A 57 -10.12 -11.55 -16.35
N ALA A 58 -10.32 -11.27 -17.64
CA ALA A 58 -9.29 -10.65 -18.47
C ALA A 58 -8.93 -9.23 -18.02
N VAL A 59 -9.90 -8.46 -17.54
CA VAL A 59 -9.69 -7.07 -17.09
C VAL A 59 -8.93 -7.04 -15.76
N ASN A 60 -9.17 -8.02 -14.89
CA ASN A 60 -8.53 -8.10 -13.59
C ASN A 60 -7.01 -8.35 -13.70
N GLU A 61 -6.56 -9.13 -14.68
CA GLU A 61 -5.13 -9.39 -14.89
C GLU A 61 -4.34 -8.12 -15.26
N TYR A 62 -4.91 -7.25 -16.10
CA TYR A 62 -4.27 -5.98 -16.47
C TYR A 62 -4.22 -4.98 -15.31
N ILE A 63 -5.22 -4.97 -14.44
CA ILE A 63 -5.34 -3.97 -13.36
C ILE A 63 -4.48 -4.31 -12.13
N GLN A 64 -4.15 -5.59 -11.93
CA GLN A 64 -3.37 -6.02 -10.77
C GLN A 64 -2.01 -5.33 -10.63
N GLY A 65 -1.26 -5.17 -11.73
CA GLY A 65 0.04 -4.48 -11.71
C GLY A 65 -0.08 -3.05 -11.20
N PRO A 66 -0.87 -2.18 -11.87
CA PRO A 66 -1.13 -0.81 -11.42
C PRO A 66 -1.71 -0.72 -10.01
N PHE A 67 -2.64 -1.60 -9.64
CA PHE A 67 -3.27 -1.60 -8.32
C PHE A 67 -2.26 -1.80 -7.20
N TRP A 68 -1.40 -2.81 -7.31
CA TRP A 68 -0.38 -3.09 -6.30
C TRP A 68 0.68 -2.01 -6.21
N LEU A 69 1.05 -1.41 -7.34
CA LEU A 69 1.97 -0.27 -7.37
C LEU A 69 1.36 0.93 -6.64
N LEU A 70 0.14 1.33 -7.00
CA LEU A 70 -0.55 2.47 -6.37
C LEU A 70 -0.78 2.23 -4.88
N SER A 71 -1.22 1.02 -4.49
CA SER A 71 -1.44 0.67 -3.09
C SER A 71 -0.17 0.84 -2.25
N LYS A 72 0.99 0.37 -2.75
CA LYS A 72 2.28 0.58 -2.08
C LYS A 72 2.65 2.05 -2.00
N ILE A 73 2.45 2.81 -3.07
CA ILE A 73 2.72 4.26 -3.09
C ILE A 73 1.89 4.98 -2.03
N PHE A 74 0.58 4.73 -1.98
CA PHE A 74 -0.31 5.35 -0.98
C PHE A 74 0.06 4.94 0.45
N PHE A 75 0.45 3.68 0.67
CA PHE A 75 0.91 3.22 1.97
C PHE A 75 2.17 3.96 2.44
N PHE A 76 3.19 4.08 1.58
CA PHE A 76 4.41 4.81 1.93
C PHE A 76 4.18 6.31 2.03
N LEU A 77 3.31 6.89 1.20
CA LEU A 77 2.93 8.30 1.29
C LEU A 77 2.22 8.59 2.61
N PHE A 78 1.27 7.74 3.01
CA PHE A 78 0.61 7.84 4.31
C PHE A 78 1.63 7.78 5.44
N PHE A 79 2.56 6.82 5.40
CA PHE A 79 3.62 6.72 6.41
C PHE A 79 4.52 7.96 6.44
N TYR A 80 4.86 8.54 5.28
CA TYR A 80 5.68 9.76 5.21
C TYR A 80 4.97 10.98 5.77
N VAL A 81 3.69 11.18 5.41
CA VAL A 81 2.87 12.28 5.95
C VAL A 81 2.66 12.10 7.45
N TRP A 82 2.39 10.87 7.90
CA TRP A 82 2.24 10.54 9.30
C TRP A 82 3.54 10.79 10.08
N ALA A 83 4.69 10.31 9.59
CA ALA A 83 5.99 10.53 10.18
C ALA A 83 6.34 12.03 10.28
N ARG A 84 5.98 12.83 9.27
CA ARG A 84 6.14 14.30 9.31
C ARG A 84 5.29 14.94 10.41
N GLY A 85 4.11 14.38 10.69
CA GLY A 85 3.21 14.83 11.76
C GLY A 85 3.63 14.39 13.16
N THR A 86 4.25 13.21 13.30
CA THR A 86 4.58 12.64 14.63
C THR A 86 5.99 12.95 15.11
N LEU A 87 6.96 13.12 14.21
CA LEU A 87 8.37 13.25 14.60
C LEU A 87 8.71 14.71 14.94
N PRO A 88 9.20 15.01 16.16
CA PRO A 88 9.73 16.32 16.49
C PRO A 88 11.01 16.61 15.67
N ARG A 89 11.25 17.88 15.35
CA ARG A 89 12.40 18.30 14.52
C ARG A 89 13.73 17.88 15.18
N PHE A 90 14.44 16.92 14.59
CA PHE A 90 15.77 16.49 15.06
C PHE A 90 16.85 17.50 14.68
N ARG A 91 17.82 17.70 15.58
CA ARG A 91 18.98 18.55 15.31
C ARG A 91 19.97 17.82 14.39
N TYR A 92 20.65 18.56 13.52
CA TYR A 92 21.62 18.00 12.56
C TYR A 92 22.67 17.12 13.25
N ASP A 93 23.17 17.54 14.41
CA ASP A 93 24.19 16.79 15.16
C ASP A 93 23.69 15.41 15.62
N GLN A 94 22.41 15.30 15.98
CA GLN A 94 21.81 14.04 16.42
C GLN A 94 21.64 13.08 15.24
N LEU A 95 21.21 13.61 14.08
CA LEU A 95 21.09 12.85 12.85
C LEU A 95 22.46 12.33 12.39
N MET A 96 23.48 13.20 12.44
CA MET A 96 24.86 12.86 12.12
C MET A 96 25.42 11.77 13.04
N ASN A 97 25.15 11.87 14.34
CA ASN A 97 25.60 10.90 15.32
C ASN A 97 24.96 9.52 15.08
N ILE A 98 23.66 9.45 14.77
CA ILE A 98 22.97 8.19 14.42
C ILE A 98 23.50 7.63 13.09
N GLY A 99 23.68 8.48 12.08
CA GLY A 99 24.18 8.07 10.78
C GLY A 99 25.58 7.47 10.84
N TRP A 100 26.51 8.17 11.49
CA TRP A 100 27.92 7.76 11.50
C TRP A 100 28.25 6.71 12.55
N LYS A 101 27.59 6.70 13.72
CA LYS A 101 27.90 5.73 14.78
C LYS A 101 27.06 4.46 14.73
N LEU A 102 25.86 4.50 14.14
CA LEU A 102 24.98 3.34 14.11
C LEU A 102 24.74 2.84 12.68
N LEU A 103 24.27 3.68 11.76
CA LEU A 103 23.88 3.21 10.42
C LEU A 103 25.07 2.72 9.60
N LEU A 104 26.19 3.44 9.63
CA LEU A 104 27.37 3.11 8.83
C LEU A 104 28.07 1.82 9.33
N PRO A 105 28.35 1.62 10.63
CA PRO A 105 28.95 0.37 11.09
C PRO A 105 28.03 -0.83 10.86
N VAL A 106 26.71 -0.67 11.03
CA VAL A 106 25.73 -1.74 10.80
C VAL A 106 25.66 -2.14 9.33
N SER A 107 25.70 -1.18 8.40
CA SER A 107 25.68 -1.50 6.97
C SER A 107 26.95 -2.23 6.53
N ILE A 108 28.12 -1.81 7.00
CA ILE A 108 29.39 -2.49 6.73
C ILE A 108 29.39 -3.91 7.33
N ALA A 109 28.92 -4.07 8.57
CA ALA A 109 28.82 -5.39 9.19
C ALA A 109 27.94 -6.35 8.38
N ASN A 110 26.79 -5.88 7.87
CA ASN A 110 25.89 -6.70 7.05
C ASN A 110 26.57 -7.14 5.73
N VAL A 111 27.30 -6.24 5.07
CA VAL A 111 28.06 -6.57 3.85
C VAL A 111 29.13 -7.62 4.13
N ILE A 112 29.90 -7.49 5.21
CA ILE A 112 30.94 -8.46 5.59
C ILE A 112 30.31 -9.83 5.90
N VAL A 113 29.21 -9.87 6.66
CA VAL A 113 28.50 -11.12 6.97
C VAL A 113 27.98 -11.79 5.71
N THR A 114 27.37 -11.03 4.81
CA THR A 114 26.85 -11.56 3.54
C THR A 114 27.98 -12.08 2.66
N ALA A 115 29.09 -11.33 2.54
CA ALA A 115 30.26 -11.76 1.79
C ALA A 115 30.89 -13.05 2.36
N GLY A 116 31.04 -13.13 3.69
CA GLY A 116 31.52 -14.33 4.37
C GLY A 116 30.60 -15.54 4.16
N PHE A 117 29.28 -15.33 4.21
CA PHE A 117 28.30 -16.39 3.96
C PHE A 117 28.37 -16.91 2.51
N VAL A 118 28.52 -16.02 1.53
CA VAL A 118 28.68 -16.38 0.12
C VAL A 118 29.97 -17.17 -0.10
N LEU A 119 31.09 -16.72 0.49
CA LEU A 119 32.37 -17.43 0.41
C LEU A 119 32.27 -18.83 1.03
N PHE A 120 31.67 -18.95 2.21
CA PHE A 120 31.46 -20.23 2.87
C PHE A 120 30.59 -21.19 2.05
N ARG A 121 29.52 -20.67 1.42
CA ARG A 121 28.67 -21.45 0.51
C ARG A 121 29.37 -21.82 -0.78
N SER A 122 30.25 -20.98 -1.32
CA SER A 122 31.03 -21.28 -2.53
C SER A 122 32.11 -22.35 -2.29
N ASN A 123 32.57 -22.49 -1.05
CA ASN A 123 33.62 -23.44 -0.67
C ASN A 123 33.08 -24.84 -0.30
N ARG A 124 31.78 -25.10 -0.51
CA ARG A 124 31.13 -26.40 -0.45
C ARG A 124 30.46 -26.71 -1.78
#